data_AF-A0A117SLE0-F1
#
_entry.id   AF-A0A117SLE0-F1
#
_cell.length_a   1.000
_cell.length_b   1.000
_cell.length_c   1.000
_cell.angle_alpha   90.00
_cell.angle_beta   90.00
_cell.angle_gamma   90.00
#
_symmetry.space_group_name_H-M   'P 1'
#
loop_
_entity.id
_entity.type
_entity.pdbx_description
1 polymer ?
#
loop_
_entity_poly.entity_id
_entity_poly.type
_entity_poly.pdbx_seq_one_letter_code
_entity_poly.pdbx_strand_id
1 'polypeptide(L)'
;MIEEIPQEIQLANFIEGLSLAVDLAEGKPLLHAQNVTILALRVAEKIGFSTEDKDTLYFAGLLHDITITSKDDLCPVCEAVEEYNLSLEVPSLIQADTVIHRSRESWDGSGPNGLQGERIPLASRILSIIMSLDEHGGEKQNFWLWRERASARLKAGSGRRLHS
;
A
#
# COMPACT_ATOMS: atom_id res chain seq x y z
N MET A 1 -36.04 7.55 4.21
CA MET A 1 -35.61 8.32 5.38
C MET A 1 -34.13 8.55 5.17
N ILE A 2 -33.75 9.74 4.69
CA ILE A 2 -32.33 10.06 4.48
C ILE A 2 -31.79 10.27 5.90
N GLU A 3 -30.91 9.39 6.35
CA GLU A 3 -30.15 9.61 7.59
C GLU A 3 -29.46 10.99 7.48
N GLU A 4 -29.47 11.77 8.57
CA GLU A 4 -28.82 13.08 8.57
C GLU A 4 -27.35 12.93 8.13
N ILE A 5 -26.95 13.70 7.11
CA ILE A 5 -25.59 13.65 6.60
C ILE A 5 -24.65 14.16 7.69
N PRO A 6 -23.66 13.35 8.13
CA PRO A 6 -22.73 13.75 9.18
C PRO A 6 -21.92 14.97 8.75
N GLN A 7 -21.76 15.93 9.67
CA GLN A 7 -21.01 17.17 9.42
C GLN A 7 -19.49 17.00 9.56
N GLU A 8 -19.05 15.92 10.23
CA GLU A 8 -17.64 15.57 10.41
C GLU A 8 -17.41 14.11 10.05
N ILE A 9 -16.31 13.82 9.36
CA ILE A 9 -15.90 12.47 8.99
C ILE A 9 -14.45 12.28 9.46
N GLN A 10 -14.18 11.17 10.13
CA GLN A 10 -12.81 10.80 10.46
C GLN A 10 -12.03 10.50 9.18
N LEU A 11 -10.83 11.06 9.06
CA LEU A 11 -9.98 10.87 7.88
C LEU A 11 -9.78 9.38 7.55
N ALA A 12 -9.58 8.53 8.56
CA ALA A 12 -9.45 7.08 8.39
C ALA A 12 -10.66 6.49 7.65
N ASN A 13 -11.89 6.80 8.09
CA ASN A 13 -13.12 6.32 7.46
C ASN A 13 -13.26 6.81 6.01
N PHE A 14 -12.84 8.06 5.75
CA PHE A 14 -12.83 8.61 4.40
C PHE A 14 -11.85 7.85 3.49
N ILE A 15 -10.61 7.64 3.94
CA ILE A 15 -9.58 6.93 3.15
C ILE A 15 -9.94 5.45 2.98
N GLU A 16 -10.52 4.80 3.99
CA GLU A 16 -11.02 3.43 3.89
C GLU A 16 -12.14 3.31 2.86
N GLY A 17 -13.11 4.23 2.87
CA GLY A 17 -14.16 4.30 1.85
C GLY A 17 -13.60 4.56 0.45
N LEU A 18 -12.62 5.45 0.33
CA LEU A 18 -11.92 5.73 -0.93
C LEU A 18 -11.19 4.49 -1.45
N SER A 19 -10.51 3.74 -0.57
CA SER A 19 -9.81 2.51 -0.97
C SER A 19 -10.75 1.47 -1.58
N LEU A 20 -11.98 1.36 -1.08
CA LEU A 20 -13.01 0.47 -1.65
C LEU A 20 -13.48 0.92 -3.03
N ALA A 21 -13.61 2.23 -3.24
CA ALA A 21 -13.94 2.79 -4.54
C ALA A 21 -12.83 2.54 -5.56
N VAL A 22 -11.56 2.67 -5.14
CA VAL A 22 -10.39 2.36 -5.97
C VAL A 22 -10.33 0.87 -6.30
N ASP A 23 -10.50 -0.04 -5.33
CA ASP A 23 -10.58 -1.49 -5.58
C ASP A 23 -11.61 -1.80 -6.67
N LEU A 24 -12.80 -1.18 -6.59
CA LEU A 24 -13.87 -1.35 -7.57
C LEU A 24 -13.50 -0.79 -8.95
N ALA A 25 -12.93 0.41 -9.01
CA ALA A 25 -12.52 1.07 -10.26
C ALA A 25 -11.43 0.28 -11.00
N GLU A 26 -10.50 -0.32 -10.26
CA GLU A 26 -9.40 -1.14 -10.78
C GLU A 26 -9.81 -2.59 -11.09
N GLY A 27 -11.07 -2.96 -10.84
CA GLY A 27 -11.56 -4.33 -11.02
C GLY A 27 -10.94 -5.35 -10.05
N LYS A 28 -10.41 -4.89 -8.91
CA LYS A 28 -9.89 -5.73 -7.83
C LYS A 28 -11.05 -6.28 -6.99
N PRO A 29 -10.84 -7.41 -6.26
CA PRO A 29 -11.77 -7.81 -5.22
C PRO A 29 -11.89 -6.70 -4.16
N LEU A 30 -13.12 -6.42 -3.70
CA LEU A 30 -13.33 -5.49 -2.59
C LEU A 30 -12.50 -5.90 -1.37
N LEU A 31 -12.00 -4.91 -0.63
CA LEU A 31 -11.14 -5.06 0.54
C LEU A 31 -9.71 -5.51 0.17
N HIS A 32 -9.29 -5.45 -1.09
CA HIS A 32 -7.92 -5.76 -1.50
C HIS A 32 -6.94 -4.83 -0.78
N ALA A 33 -7.11 -3.52 -0.90
CA ALA A 33 -6.25 -2.54 -0.23
C ALA A 33 -6.23 -2.70 1.30
N GLN A 34 -7.38 -2.99 1.92
CA GLN A 34 -7.47 -3.21 3.36
C GLN A 34 -6.74 -4.49 3.80
N ASN A 35 -6.85 -5.57 3.04
CA ASN A 35 -6.14 -6.82 3.32
C ASN A 35 -4.62 -6.64 3.23
N VAL A 36 -4.15 -5.96 2.17
CA VAL A 36 -2.74 -5.58 2.01
C VAL A 36 -2.28 -4.76 3.22
N THR A 37 -3.07 -3.77 3.63
CA THR A 37 -2.75 -2.88 4.76
C THR A 37 -2.62 -3.65 6.08
N ILE A 38 -3.59 -4.50 6.41
CA ILE A 38 -3.57 -5.29 7.65
C ILE A 38 -2.36 -6.23 7.70
N LEU A 39 -2.04 -6.89 6.59
CA LEU A 39 -0.89 -7.79 6.52
C LEU A 39 0.43 -7.02 6.64
N ALA A 40 0.56 -5.88 5.98
CA ALA A 40 1.73 -5.02 6.06
C ALA A 40 1.97 -4.50 7.48
N LEU A 41 0.90 -4.04 8.16
CA LEU A 41 0.98 -3.57 9.55
C LEU A 41 1.37 -4.68 10.53
N ARG A 42 0.90 -5.91 10.31
CA ARG A 42 1.31 -7.06 11.13
C ARG A 42 2.80 -7.38 10.96
N VAL A 43 3.34 -7.24 9.76
CA VAL A 43 4.79 -7.38 9.52
C VAL A 43 5.54 -6.25 10.21
N ALA A 44 5.10 -5.00 10.03
CA ALA A 44 5.69 -3.81 10.63
C ALA A 44 5.73 -3.88 12.17
N GLU A 45 4.67 -4.37 12.80
CA GLU A 45 4.61 -4.60 14.24
C GLU A 45 5.66 -5.61 14.71
N LYS A 46 5.84 -6.72 13.98
CA LYS A 46 6.80 -7.77 14.35
C LYS A 46 8.25 -7.34 14.25
N ILE A 47 8.57 -6.40 13.36
CA ILE A 47 9.92 -5.88 13.17
C ILE A 47 10.19 -4.58 13.93
N GLY A 48 9.19 -4.06 14.67
CA GLY A 48 9.36 -2.94 15.60
C GLY A 48 9.23 -1.55 14.98
N PHE A 49 8.35 -1.35 14.00
CA PHE A 49 8.06 0.00 13.48
C PHE A 49 7.52 0.93 14.56
N SER A 50 7.88 2.22 14.45
CA SER A 50 7.28 3.27 15.26
C SER A 50 5.79 3.45 14.93
N THR A 51 5.06 4.19 15.77
CA THR A 51 3.66 4.54 15.45
C THR A 51 3.57 5.35 14.16
N GLU A 52 4.47 6.33 13.97
CA GLU A 52 4.50 7.17 12.78
C GLU A 52 4.78 6.38 11.49
N ASP A 53 5.71 5.43 11.53
CA ASP A 53 5.99 4.56 10.38
C ASP A 53 4.81 3.65 10.05
N LYS A 54 4.09 3.18 11.09
CA LYS A 54 2.87 2.39 10.91
C LYS A 54 1.74 3.22 10.32
N ASP A 55 1.55 4.46 10.76
CA ASP A 55 0.53 5.36 10.21
C ASP A 55 0.82 5.66 8.74
N THR A 56 2.08 5.88 8.39
CA THR A 56 2.52 6.07 7.00
C THR A 56 2.26 4.82 6.16
N LEU A 57 2.62 3.65 6.68
CA LEU A 57 2.35 2.37 6.01
C LEU A 57 0.84 2.06 5.90
N TYR A 58 0.03 2.50 6.86
CA TYR A 58 -1.42 2.37 6.83
C TYR A 58 -2.02 3.14 5.66
N PHE A 59 -1.69 4.44 5.54
CA PHE A 59 -2.16 5.25 4.41
C PHE A 59 -1.61 4.75 3.08
N ALA A 60 -0.33 4.35 3.04
CA ALA A 60 0.26 3.80 1.83
C ALA A 60 -0.42 2.51 1.38
N GLY A 61 -0.75 1.62 2.33
CA GLY A 61 -1.47 0.38 2.04
C GLY A 61 -2.87 0.61 1.49
N LEU A 62 -3.63 1.56 2.05
CA LEU A 62 -4.98 1.86 1.60
C LEU A 62 -5.01 2.56 0.22
N LEU A 63 -3.99 3.37 -0.07
CA LEU A 63 -3.95 4.20 -1.27
C LEU A 63 -3.06 3.62 -2.38
N HIS A 64 -2.36 2.49 -2.20
CA HIS A 64 -1.34 2.06 -3.16
C HIS A 64 -1.82 1.97 -4.63
N ASP A 65 -3.05 1.51 -4.86
CA ASP A 65 -3.62 1.34 -6.20
C ASP A 65 -4.21 2.65 -6.77
N ILE A 66 -4.33 3.73 -5.98
CA ILE A 66 -4.84 5.02 -6.48
C ILE A 66 -3.95 5.60 -7.60
N THR A 67 -2.66 5.26 -7.54
CA THR A 67 -1.62 5.71 -8.46
C THR A 67 -1.76 5.09 -9.86
N ILE A 68 -2.47 3.96 -9.99
CA ILE A 68 -2.64 3.26 -11.29
C ILE A 68 -3.49 4.08 -12.27
N THR A 69 -4.40 4.91 -11.74
CA THR A 69 -5.24 5.81 -12.56
C THR A 69 -4.60 7.17 -12.83
N SER A 70 -3.44 7.46 -12.23
CA SER A 70 -2.78 8.75 -12.35
C SER A 70 -1.99 8.85 -13.66
N LYS A 71 -1.87 10.07 -14.20
CA LYS A 71 -1.25 10.32 -15.50
C LYS A 71 0.27 10.08 -15.51
N ASP A 72 0.90 10.23 -14.35
CA ASP A 72 2.36 10.16 -14.17
C ASP A 72 2.78 9.09 -13.15
N ASP A 73 1.90 8.11 -12.87
CA ASP A 73 2.15 7.07 -11.88
C ASP A 73 2.38 7.63 -10.45
N LEU A 74 1.88 8.85 -10.18
CA LEU A 74 1.95 9.64 -8.94
C LEU A 74 0.72 9.44 -8.04
N CYS A 75 0.85 9.62 -6.72
CA CYS A 75 -0.32 9.68 -5.85
C CYS A 75 -1.06 11.00 -6.10
N PRO A 76 -2.29 10.98 -6.66
CA PRO A 76 -3.00 12.20 -7.00
C PRO A 76 -3.39 13.02 -5.76
N VAL A 77 -3.50 12.37 -4.59
CA VAL A 77 -3.68 13.09 -3.32
C VAL A 77 -2.45 13.93 -3.00
N CYS A 78 -1.27 13.39 -3.22
CA CYS A 78 0.00 14.06 -2.89
C CYS A 78 0.34 15.12 -3.94
N GLU A 79 0.10 14.82 -5.22
CA GLU A 79 0.17 15.80 -6.30
C GLU A 79 -0.75 17.00 -6.03
N ALA A 80 -2.01 16.75 -5.65
CA ALA A 80 -2.94 17.83 -5.32
C ALA A 80 -2.48 18.65 -4.09
N VAL A 81 -1.86 18.02 -3.10
CA VAL A 81 -1.32 18.73 -1.93
C VAL A 81 -0.23 19.71 -2.35
N GLU A 82 0.66 19.30 -3.25
CA GLU A 82 1.72 20.16 -3.79
C GLU A 82 1.16 21.25 -4.73
N GLU A 83 0.33 20.86 -5.72
CA GLU A 83 -0.21 21.77 -6.74
C GLU A 83 -1.05 22.89 -6.11
N TYR A 84 -1.90 22.55 -5.14
CA TYR A 84 -2.79 23.51 -4.48
C TYR A 84 -2.21 24.09 -3.18
N ASN A 85 -0.96 23.77 -2.84
CA ASN A 85 -0.30 24.21 -1.61
C ASN A 85 -1.18 23.98 -0.36
N LEU A 86 -1.78 22.80 -0.27
CA LEU A 86 -2.67 22.44 0.83
C LEU A 86 -1.84 22.10 2.07
N SER A 87 -2.12 22.77 3.18
CA SER A 87 -1.53 22.39 4.47
C SER A 87 -2.34 21.26 5.09
N LEU A 88 -1.97 20.01 4.82
CA LEU A 88 -2.51 18.87 5.54
C LEU A 88 -1.74 18.67 6.84
N GLU A 89 -2.45 18.70 7.98
CA GLU A 89 -1.89 18.38 9.30
C GLU A 89 -1.79 16.86 9.53
N VAL A 90 -1.40 16.11 8.50
CA VAL A 90 -1.30 14.64 8.53
C VAL A 90 0.00 14.21 7.84
N PRO A 91 1.16 14.33 8.52
CA PRO A 91 2.47 14.04 7.92
C PRO A 91 2.58 12.63 7.34
N SER A 92 1.97 11.64 8.00
CA SER A 92 1.99 10.24 7.56
C SER A 92 1.28 10.02 6.22
N LEU A 93 0.22 10.78 5.93
CA LEU A 93 -0.48 10.72 4.64
C LEU A 93 0.41 11.30 3.51
N ILE A 94 1.15 12.38 3.80
CA ILE A 94 2.09 12.96 2.84
C ILE A 94 3.25 11.99 2.58
N GLN A 95 3.81 11.38 3.63
CA GLN A 95 4.90 10.41 3.52
C GLN A 95 4.50 9.11 2.81
N ALA A 96 3.20 8.79 2.80
CA ALA A 96 2.68 7.59 2.13
C ALA A 96 3.00 7.56 0.63
N ASP A 97 3.07 8.73 -0.02
CA ASP A 97 3.48 8.89 -1.42
C ASP A 97 4.79 8.14 -1.72
N THR A 98 5.82 8.47 -0.95
CA THR A 98 7.14 7.85 -1.08
C THR A 98 7.04 6.34 -0.87
N VAL A 99 6.25 5.89 0.10
CA VAL A 99 6.08 4.46 0.36
C VAL A 99 5.47 3.76 -0.85
N ILE A 100 4.40 4.32 -1.42
CA ILE A 100 3.70 3.79 -2.59
C ILE A 100 4.63 3.75 -3.80
N HIS A 101 5.27 4.87 -4.17
CA HIS A 101 6.13 4.90 -5.37
C HIS A 101 7.33 3.96 -5.25
N ARG A 102 8.00 3.95 -4.10
CA ARG A 102 9.18 3.09 -3.93
C ARG A 102 8.82 1.62 -3.76
N SER A 103 7.55 1.27 -3.51
CA SER A 103 7.12 -0.15 -3.46
C SER A 103 7.15 -0.84 -4.83
N ARG A 104 7.19 -0.05 -5.91
CA ARG A 104 7.32 -0.52 -7.30
C ARG A 104 8.77 -0.81 -7.71
N GLU A 105 9.74 -0.46 -6.86
CA GLU A 105 11.15 -0.79 -7.08
C GLU A 105 11.40 -2.30 -6.99
N SER A 106 12.45 -2.77 -7.67
CA SER A 106 12.94 -4.14 -7.53
C SER A 106 14.22 -4.13 -6.70
N TRP A 107 14.38 -5.15 -5.84
CA TRP A 107 15.55 -5.27 -4.95
C TRP A 107 16.89 -5.19 -5.71
N ASP A 108 16.93 -5.70 -6.94
CA ASP A 108 18.10 -5.72 -7.82
C ASP A 108 18.37 -4.41 -8.59
N GLY A 109 17.51 -3.40 -8.45
CA GLY A 109 17.66 -2.12 -9.16
C GLY A 109 17.04 -2.10 -10.56
N SER A 110 16.31 -3.14 -10.99
CA SER A 110 15.57 -3.13 -12.25
C SER A 110 14.23 -2.39 -12.20
N GLY A 111 13.93 -1.74 -11.06
CA GLY A 111 12.71 -0.96 -10.85
C GLY A 111 12.71 0.42 -11.53
N PRO A 112 11.59 1.15 -11.48
CA PRO A 112 11.38 2.38 -12.25
C PRO A 112 12.42 3.47 -12.01
N ASN A 113 12.95 3.62 -10.77
CA ASN A 113 13.96 4.63 -10.45
C ASN A 113 15.34 4.02 -10.14
N GLY A 114 15.52 2.72 -10.34
CA GLY A 114 16.81 2.04 -10.14
C GLY A 114 17.30 2.01 -8.68
N LEU A 115 16.40 2.15 -7.69
CA LEU A 115 16.79 1.96 -6.30
C LEU A 115 17.08 0.48 -6.04
N GLN A 116 18.08 0.21 -5.22
CA GLN A 116 18.58 -1.15 -5.01
C GLN A 116 18.75 -1.43 -3.52
N GLY A 117 18.40 -2.64 -3.11
CA GLY A 117 18.63 -3.11 -1.76
C GLY A 117 18.01 -2.20 -0.70
N GLU A 118 18.82 -1.84 0.29
CA GLU A 118 18.41 -1.00 1.42
C GLU A 118 18.19 0.48 1.07
N ARG A 119 18.51 0.91 -0.16
CA ARG A 119 18.12 2.24 -0.64
C ARG A 119 16.61 2.35 -0.85
N ILE A 120 15.91 1.22 -0.94
CA ILE A 120 14.44 1.18 -0.96
C ILE A 120 13.95 1.25 0.50
N PRO A 121 13.07 2.20 0.86
CA PRO A 121 12.55 2.32 2.23
C PRO A 121 11.97 1.00 2.74
N LEU A 122 12.15 0.71 4.03
CA LEU A 122 11.67 -0.55 4.62
C LEU A 122 10.15 -0.71 4.48
N ALA A 123 9.38 0.35 4.71
CA ALA A 123 7.93 0.37 4.51
C ALA A 123 7.54 -0.03 3.07
N SER A 124 8.24 0.51 2.07
CA SER A 124 8.00 0.20 0.65
C SER A 124 8.31 -1.26 0.31
N ARG A 125 9.40 -1.80 0.88
CA ARG A 125 9.76 -3.21 0.69
C ARG A 125 8.71 -4.14 1.29
N ILE A 126 8.21 -3.83 2.49
CA ILE A 126 7.11 -4.57 3.12
C ILE A 126 5.86 -4.50 2.24
N LEU A 127 5.45 -3.30 1.83
CA LEU A 127 4.27 -3.10 1.00
C LEU A 127 4.36 -3.91 -0.31
N SER A 128 5.52 -3.85 -1.00
CA SER A 128 5.80 -4.61 -2.22
C SER A 128 5.68 -6.13 -2.02
N ILE A 129 6.25 -6.65 -0.92
CA ILE A 129 6.13 -8.06 -0.55
C ILE A 129 4.66 -8.43 -0.39
N ILE A 130 3.92 -7.68 0.42
CA ILE A 130 2.53 -8.01 0.75
C ILE A 130 1.62 -7.90 -0.48
N MET A 131 1.77 -6.87 -1.31
CA MET A 131 1.04 -6.75 -2.58
C MET A 131 1.26 -7.97 -3.47
N SER A 132 2.51 -8.44 -3.60
CA SER A 132 2.80 -9.65 -4.38
C SER A 132 2.16 -10.91 -3.79
N LEU A 133 1.98 -10.99 -2.47
CA LEU A 133 1.32 -12.12 -1.80
C LEU A 133 -0.19 -12.07 -1.95
N ASP A 134 -0.80 -10.88 -1.91
CA ASP A 134 -2.24 -10.71 -2.05
C ASP A 134 -2.72 -11.01 -3.48
N GLU A 135 -2.02 -10.49 -4.49
CA GLU A 135 -2.34 -10.68 -5.92
C GLU A 135 -2.38 -12.16 -6.34
N HIS A 136 -1.49 -12.98 -5.77
CA HIS A 136 -1.36 -14.40 -6.11
C HIS A 136 -2.14 -15.32 -5.16
N GLY A 137 -2.87 -14.72 -4.21
CA GLY A 137 -3.67 -15.39 -3.21
C GLY A 137 -4.99 -15.97 -3.71
N GLY A 138 -5.23 -15.96 -5.04
CA GLY A 138 -6.46 -16.40 -5.73
C GLY A 138 -7.27 -17.42 -4.93
N GLU A 139 -8.40 -16.93 -4.41
CA GLU A 139 -9.27 -17.51 -3.38
C GLU A 139 -8.70 -17.49 -1.94
N LYS A 140 -8.74 -16.30 -1.33
CA LYS A 140 -8.58 -16.08 0.13
C LYS A 140 -9.48 -16.97 1.01
N GLN A 141 -10.49 -17.61 0.43
CA GLN A 141 -11.37 -18.57 1.12
C GLN A 141 -10.64 -19.86 1.52
N ASN A 142 -9.54 -20.23 0.85
CA ASN A 142 -8.73 -21.40 1.22
C ASN A 142 -7.37 -20.96 1.79
N PHE A 143 -7.33 -20.77 3.10
CA PHE A 143 -6.14 -20.38 3.85
C PHE A 143 -4.91 -21.25 3.56
N TRP A 144 -5.08 -22.56 3.39
CA TRP A 144 -3.97 -23.48 3.18
C TRP A 144 -3.33 -23.29 1.81
N LEU A 145 -4.15 -23.15 0.78
CA LEU A 145 -3.70 -22.88 -0.58
C LEU A 145 -3.04 -21.50 -0.69
N TRP A 146 -3.62 -20.49 -0.04
CA TRP A 146 -3.01 -19.17 0.08
C TRP A 146 -1.62 -19.25 0.72
N ARG A 147 -1.49 -19.96 1.85
CA ARG A 147 -0.21 -20.10 2.58
C ARG A 147 0.86 -20.78 1.73
N GLU A 148 0.49 -21.84 1.01
CA GLU A 148 1.42 -22.57 0.15
C GLU A 148 1.93 -21.69 -0.99
N ARG A 149 1.03 -20.99 -1.69
CA ARG A 149 1.37 -20.05 -2.77
C ARG A 149 2.22 -18.88 -2.27
N ALA A 150 1.86 -18.29 -1.13
CA ALA A 150 2.62 -17.23 -0.48
C ALA A 150 4.05 -17.70 -0.16
N SER A 151 4.21 -18.89 0.43
CA SER A 151 5.52 -19.47 0.76
C SER A 151 6.36 -19.75 -0.50
N ALA A 152 5.75 -20.34 -1.54
CA ALA A 152 6.41 -20.58 -2.81
C ALA A 152 6.87 -19.26 -3.46
N ARG A 153 6.04 -18.21 -3.38
CA ARG A 153 6.34 -16.90 -3.94
C ARG A 153 7.50 -16.21 -3.23
N LEU A 154 7.53 -16.24 -1.89
CA LEU A 154 8.65 -15.69 -1.12
C LEU A 154 9.97 -16.37 -1.51
N LYS A 155 9.97 -17.70 -1.66
CA LYS A 155 11.15 -18.45 -2.10
C LYS A 155 11.59 -18.06 -3.52
N ALA A 156 10.64 -18.01 -4.45
CA ALA A 156 10.91 -17.70 -5.86
C ALA A 156 11.27 -16.22 -6.10
N GLY A 157 10.84 -15.31 -5.23
CA GLY A 157 11.09 -13.87 -5.31
C GLY A 157 12.40 -13.41 -4.65
N SER A 158 13.03 -14.29 -3.87
CA SER A 158 14.32 -13.99 -3.21
C SER A 158 15.39 -13.62 -4.25
N GLY A 159 16.07 -12.49 -4.04
CA GLY A 159 17.15 -11.99 -4.88
C GLY A 159 16.76 -11.11 -6.08
N ARG A 160 15.48 -11.02 -6.50
CA ARG A 160 15.04 -10.10 -7.58
C ARG A 160 14.08 -9.02 -7.11
N ARG A 161 12.93 -9.40 -6.56
CA ARG A 161 11.94 -8.45 -6.01
C ARG A 161 11.96 -8.38 -4.48
N LEU A 162 12.18 -9.49 -3.80
CA LEU A 162 11.82 -9.64 -2.38
C LEU A 162 13.05 -10.05 -1.54
N HIS A 163 14.03 -9.15 -1.42
CA HIS A 163 15.23 -9.31 -0.57
C HIS A 163 16.12 -10.54 -0.84
N SER A 164 17.40 -10.45 -0.43
CA SER A 164 18.37 -11.55 -0.43
C SER A 164 18.91 -11.76 0.98
#